data_AF-A0A2G6ESG9-F1
#
_entry.id   AF-A0A2G6ESG9-F1
#
_cell.length_a   1.000
_cell.length_b   1.000
_cell.length_c   1.000
_cell.angle_alpha   90.00
_cell.angle_beta   90.00
_cell.angle_gamma   90.00
#
_symmetry.space_group_name_H-M   'P 1'
#
loop_
_entity.id
_entity.type
_entity.pdbx_description
1 polymer ?
#
loop_
_entity_poly.entity_id
_entity_poly.type
_entity_poly.pdbx_seq_one_letter_code
_entity_poly.pdbx_strand_id
1 'polypeptide(L)'
;MYVASKITRTVYALSLLIIATPFCASKFDYALILLKQLIKGNPNIINPLIALCYMAISLVIGAIVLYRIYEIIRGRVTLSMSNESSIVGACRVIGLVFMYLGVIVFLGGIAINLSVEGATYVVRFVLKHFVALIMAGVIIFEFSRIKSQEIDLL
;
A
#
# COMPACT_ATOMS: atom_id res chain seq x y z
N MET A 1 14.19 18.82 -15.82
CA MET A 1 13.62 18.27 -14.56
C MET A 1 12.17 17.87 -14.83
N TYR A 2 11.85 16.58 -14.98
CA TYR A 2 10.46 16.15 -15.21
C TYR A 2 9.72 16.14 -13.87
N VAL A 3 8.79 17.09 -13.68
CA VAL A 3 7.90 17.10 -12.52
C VAL A 3 6.86 16.00 -12.74
N ALA A 4 6.75 15.04 -11.81
CA ALA A 4 5.69 14.03 -11.90
C ALA A 4 4.33 14.68 -12.05
N SER A 5 3.57 14.17 -13.01
CA SER A 5 2.21 14.60 -13.28
C SER A 5 1.34 14.47 -12.02
N LYS A 6 0.27 15.29 -11.93
CA LYS A 6 -0.74 15.15 -10.87
C LYS A 6 -1.28 13.71 -10.81
N ILE A 7 -1.42 13.06 -11.96
CA ILE A 7 -1.90 11.67 -12.08
C ILE A 7 -0.95 10.71 -11.36
N THR A 8 0.36 10.85 -11.56
CA THR A 8 1.37 9.99 -10.94
C THR A 8 1.33 10.07 -9.41
N ARG A 9 1.15 11.28 -8.87
CA ARG A 9 0.97 11.49 -7.42
C ARG A 9 -0.29 10.77 -6.90
N THR A 10 -1.40 10.92 -7.62
CA THR A 10 -2.67 10.27 -7.26
C THR A 10 -2.56 8.75 -7.30
N VAL A 11 -1.97 8.18 -8.35
CA VAL A 11 -1.79 6.72 -8.47
C VAL A 11 -0.90 6.17 -7.36
N TYR A 12 0.18 6.88 -7.04
CA TYR A 12 1.07 6.50 -5.95
C TYR A 12 0.36 6.56 -4.58
N ALA A 13 -0.41 7.62 -4.32
CA ALA A 13 -1.22 7.73 -3.10
C ALA A 13 -2.29 6.63 -2.99
N LEU A 14 -2.99 6.32 -4.09
CA LEU A 14 -3.96 5.23 -4.14
C LEU A 14 -3.30 3.87 -3.92
N SER A 15 -2.11 3.67 -4.49
CA SER A 15 -1.33 2.44 -4.32
C SER A 15 -1.01 2.20 -2.84
N LEU A 16 -0.54 3.24 -2.12
CA LEU A 16 -0.29 3.16 -0.68
C LEU A 16 -1.58 2.84 0.11
N LEU A 17 -2.70 3.46 -0.25
CA LEU A 17 -3.98 3.21 0.41
C LEU A 17 -4.47 1.77 0.20
N ILE A 18 -4.38 1.26 -1.04
CA ILE A 18 -4.80 -0.11 -1.41
C ILE A 18 -3.99 -1.15 -0.64
N ILE A 19 -2.70 -0.90 -0.40
CA ILE A 19 -1.83 -1.80 0.37
C ILE A 19 -2.12 -1.72 1.87
N ALA A 20 -2.22 -0.50 2.41
CA ALA A 20 -2.29 -0.30 3.86
C ALA A 20 -3.65 -0.66 4.46
N THR A 21 -4.74 -0.40 3.75
CA THR A 21 -6.11 -0.62 4.25
C THR A 21 -6.36 -2.08 4.67
N PRO A 22 -6.12 -3.11 3.83
CA PRO A 22 -6.36 -4.50 4.21
C PRO A 22 -5.42 -4.97 5.33
N PHE A 23 -4.18 -4.47 5.37
CA PHE A 23 -3.25 -4.77 6.45
C PHE A 23 -3.78 -4.23 7.79
N CYS A 24 -4.18 -2.95 7.83
CA CYS A 24 -4.68 -2.32 9.06
C CYS A 24 -5.96 -2.98 9.55
N ALA A 25 -6.90 -3.28 8.63
CA ALA A 25 -8.15 -3.96 8.94
C ALA A 25 -7.90 -5.36 9.52
N SER A 26 -7.06 -6.17 8.86
CA SER A 26 -6.77 -7.54 9.32
C SER A 26 -6.13 -7.58 10.72
N LYS A 27 -5.21 -6.66 11.02
CA LYS A 27 -4.58 -6.61 12.35
C LYS A 27 -5.55 -6.12 13.43
N PHE A 28 -6.44 -5.20 13.09
CA PHE A 28 -7.47 -4.73 14.01
C PHE A 28 -8.50 -5.82 14.31
N ASP A 29 -8.99 -6.52 13.30
CA ASP A 29 -9.94 -7.64 13.45
C ASP A 29 -9.33 -8.77 14.29
N TYR A 30 -8.07 -9.11 14.04
CA TYR A 30 -7.36 -10.12 14.83
C TYR A 30 -7.24 -9.71 16.30
N ALA A 31 -6.92 -8.45 16.58
CA ALA A 31 -6.88 -7.94 17.95
C ALA A 31 -8.25 -8.00 18.63
N LEU A 32 -9.33 -7.68 17.92
CA LEU A 32 -10.70 -7.80 18.45
C LEU A 32 -11.08 -9.25 18.76
N ILE A 33 -10.65 -10.21 17.93
CA ILE A 33 -10.89 -11.64 18.20
C ILE A 33 -10.19 -12.06 19.48
N LEU A 34 -8.93 -11.67 19.68
CA LEU A 34 -8.18 -11.96 20.91
C LEU A 34 -8.87 -11.35 22.14
N LEU A 35 -9.32 -10.10 22.06
CA LEU A 35 -10.06 -9.44 23.15
C LEU A 35 -11.39 -10.14 23.46
N LYS A 36 -12.12 -10.60 22.45
CA LYS A 36 -13.37 -11.36 22.65
C LYS A 36 -13.12 -12.71 23.33
N GLN A 37 -12.02 -13.37 23.01
CA GLN A 37 -11.64 -14.62 23.68
C GLN A 37 -11.33 -14.37 25.17
N LEU A 38 -10.67 -13.25 25.50
CA LEU A 38 -10.32 -12.88 26.89
C LEU A 38 -11.56 -12.72 27.76
N ILE A 39 -12.56 -12.00 27.25
CA ILE A 39 -13.82 -11.76 27.96
C ILE A 39 -14.57 -13.08 28.22
N LYS A 40 -14.40 -14.08 27.36
CA LYS A 40 -15.02 -15.41 27.51
C LYS A 40 -14.29 -16.32 28.51
N GLY A 41 -13.25 -15.83 29.19
CA GLY A 41 -12.56 -16.57 30.26
C GLY A 41 -11.78 -17.79 29.78
N ASN A 42 -11.32 -17.80 28.52
CA ASN A 42 -10.59 -18.94 27.98
C ASN A 42 -9.15 -18.98 28.57
N PRO A 43 -8.77 -20.04 29.32
CA PRO A 43 -7.48 -20.12 30.03
C PRO A 43 -6.26 -20.28 29.11
N ASN A 44 -6.46 -20.54 27.81
CA ASN A 44 -5.38 -20.71 26.82
C ASN A 44 -4.91 -19.39 26.16
N ILE A 45 -5.28 -18.23 26.69
CA ILE A 45 -5.06 -16.98 25.97
C ILE A 45 -3.65 -16.43 26.13
N ILE A 46 -3.07 -16.20 24.96
CA ILE A 46 -1.94 -15.32 24.67
C ILE A 46 -2.22 -13.92 25.23
N ASN A 47 -1.41 -13.52 26.20
CA ASN A 47 -1.37 -12.26 26.94
C ASN A 47 -2.14 -11.08 26.27
N PRO A 48 -3.11 -10.42 26.95
CA PRO A 48 -3.87 -9.26 26.43
C PRO A 48 -3.00 -8.14 25.85
N LEU A 49 -1.76 -8.04 26.32
CA LEU A 49 -0.75 -7.14 25.78
C LEU A 49 -0.56 -7.31 24.26
N ILE A 50 -0.66 -8.52 23.73
CA ILE A 50 -0.46 -8.80 22.30
C ILE A 50 -1.60 -8.23 21.46
N ALA A 51 -2.85 -8.28 21.95
CA ALA A 51 -3.98 -7.66 21.25
C ALA A 51 -3.83 -6.13 21.19
N LEU A 52 -3.41 -5.51 22.30
CA LEU A 52 -3.09 -4.08 22.36
C LEU A 52 -1.94 -3.71 21.42
N CYS A 53 -0.88 -4.53 21.36
CA CYS A 53 0.23 -4.33 20.43
C CYS A 53 -0.26 -4.36 18.96
N TYR A 54 -1.12 -5.30 18.58
CA TYR A 54 -1.66 -5.34 17.22
C TYR A 54 -2.52 -4.12 16.87
N MET A 55 -3.32 -3.62 17.81
CA MET A 55 -4.07 -2.37 17.62
C MET A 55 -3.13 -1.17 17.48
N ALA A 56 -2.13 -1.05 18.34
CA ALA A 56 -1.15 0.03 18.30
C ALA A 56 -0.35 0.03 16.99
N ILE A 57 0.13 -1.14 16.56
CA ILE A 57 0.86 -1.29 15.28
C ILE A 57 -0.03 -0.88 14.10
N SER A 58 -1.29 -1.32 14.08
CA SER A 58 -2.23 -0.95 13.01
C SER A 58 -2.47 0.56 12.96
N LEU A 59 -2.66 1.19 14.13
CA LEU A 59 -2.87 2.64 14.25
C LEU A 59 -1.65 3.43 13.78
N VAL A 60 -0.45 3.04 14.24
CA VAL A 60 0.81 3.72 13.88
C VAL A 60 1.07 3.60 12.39
N ILE A 61 0.93 2.40 11.81
CA ILE A 61 1.12 2.19 10.37
C ILE A 61 0.09 2.99 9.57
N GLY A 62 -1.18 2.97 9.98
CA GLY A 62 -2.24 3.77 9.35
C GLY A 62 -1.92 5.26 9.36
N ALA A 63 -1.48 5.80 10.50
CA ALA A 63 -1.11 7.20 10.65
C ALA A 63 0.10 7.59 9.77
N ILE A 64 1.14 6.75 9.72
CA ILE A 64 2.31 6.97 8.87
C ILE A 64 1.91 7.00 7.40
N VAL A 65 1.08 6.05 6.96
CA VAL A 65 0.64 5.98 5.56
C VAL A 65 -0.24 7.18 5.21
N LEU A 66 -1.18 7.57 6.07
CA LEU A 66 -2.03 8.75 5.87
C LEU A 66 -1.22 10.04 5.80
N TYR A 67 -0.25 10.20 6.71
CA TYR A 67 0.67 11.34 6.68
C TYR A 67 1.46 11.38 5.36
N ARG A 68 1.97 10.23 4.92
CA ARG A 68 2.69 10.12 3.64
C ARG A 68 1.81 10.52 2.45
N ILE A 69 0.57 10.00 2.39
CA ILE A 69 -0.43 10.37 1.37
C ILE A 69 -0.66 11.89 1.36
N TYR A 70 -0.82 12.49 2.54
CA TYR A 70 -0.98 13.93 2.67
C TYR A 70 0.21 14.73 2.12
N GLU A 71 1.45 14.30 2.39
CA GLU A 71 2.65 14.95 1.82
C GLU A 71 2.74 14.81 0.30
N ILE A 72 2.34 13.66 -0.25
CA ILE A 72 2.28 13.43 -1.70
C ILE A 72 1.28 14.36 -2.37
N ILE A 73 0.07 14.48 -1.79
CA ILE A 73 -0.99 15.36 -2.29
C ILE A 73 -0.55 16.83 -2.25
N ARG A 74 0.12 17.25 -1.16
CA ARG A 74 0.71 18.59 -1.05
C ARG A 74 1.91 18.82 -1.97
N GLY A 75 2.40 17.80 -2.67
CA GLY A 75 3.53 17.91 -3.58
C GLY A 75 4.88 18.10 -2.89
N ARG A 76 4.96 17.79 -1.59
CA ARG A 76 6.23 17.83 -0.84
C ARG A 76 7.14 16.66 -1.18
N VAL A 77 6.57 15.57 -1.71
CA VAL A 77 7.33 14.43 -2.21
C VAL A 77 7.71 14.68 -3.68
N THR A 78 9.00 14.89 -3.92
CA THR A 78 9.56 14.98 -5.27
C THR A 78 9.61 13.60 -5.91
N LEU A 79 8.63 13.32 -6.76
CA LEU A 79 8.66 12.20 -7.69
C LEU A 79 9.36 12.70 -8.97
N SER A 80 10.68 12.93 -8.92
CA SER A 80 11.41 13.34 -10.12
C SER A 80 11.62 12.14 -11.04
N MET A 81 11.60 12.37 -12.35
CA MET A 81 12.27 11.50 -13.32
C MET A 81 13.48 12.26 -13.84
N SER A 82 14.57 12.25 -13.08
CA SER A 82 15.87 12.74 -13.55
C SER A 82 16.46 11.73 -14.55
N ASN A 83 17.29 12.23 -15.46
CA ASN A 83 18.18 11.43 -16.30
C ASN A 83 19.24 10.77 -15.40
N GLU A 84 18.82 9.75 -14.67
CA GLU A 84 19.72 8.88 -13.91
C GLU A 84 20.21 7.74 -14.80
N SER A 85 21.25 7.03 -14.35
CA SER A 85 21.75 5.81 -15.01
C SER A 85 20.61 4.92 -15.53
N SER A 86 20.80 4.34 -16.72
CA SER A 86 19.73 3.65 -17.47
C SER A 86 18.95 2.62 -16.63
N ILE A 87 19.62 1.98 -15.66
CA ILE A 87 19.02 0.97 -14.78
C ILE A 87 18.08 1.60 -13.74
N VAL A 88 18.46 2.70 -13.07
CA VAL A 88 17.61 3.32 -12.03
C VAL A 88 16.37 3.95 -12.65
N GLY A 89 16.51 4.60 -13.80
CA GLY A 89 15.39 5.11 -14.58
C GLY A 89 14.44 3.99 -15.01
N ALA A 90 14.97 2.87 -15.52
CA ALA A 90 14.16 1.71 -15.91
C ALA A 90 13.39 1.12 -14.73
N CYS A 91 14.03 0.93 -13.56
CA CYS A 91 13.35 0.47 -12.35
C CYS A 91 12.21 1.41 -11.94
N ARG A 92 12.44 2.74 -11.98
CA ARG A 92 11.42 3.73 -11.63
C ARG A 92 10.21 3.65 -12.57
N VAL A 93 10.44 3.50 -13.87
CA VAL A 93 9.37 3.33 -14.87
C VAL A 93 8.62 2.00 -14.67
N ILE A 94 9.33 0.89 -14.46
CA ILE A 94 8.71 -0.42 -14.20
C ILE A 94 7.84 -0.38 -12.95
N GLY A 95 8.35 0.22 -11.87
CA GLY A 95 7.59 0.38 -10.62
C GLY A 95 6.30 1.18 -10.84
N LEU A 96 6.36 2.25 -11.63
CA LEU A 96 5.18 3.01 -12.02
C LEU A 96 4.20 2.21 -12.86
N VAL A 97 4.67 1.50 -13.89
CA VAL A 97 3.79 0.66 -14.73
C VAL A 97 3.04 -0.35 -13.87
N PHE A 98 3.71 -1.01 -12.93
CA PHE A 98 3.08 -1.96 -12.01
C PHE A 98 2.05 -1.29 -11.09
N MET A 99 2.34 -0.10 -10.56
CA MET A 99 1.37 0.67 -9.77
C MET A 99 0.15 1.07 -10.60
N TYR A 100 0.33 1.61 -11.81
CA TYR A 100 -0.77 2.01 -12.68
C TYR A 100 -1.65 0.82 -13.08
N LEU A 101 -1.04 -0.25 -13.58
CA LEU A 101 -1.76 -1.46 -13.97
C LEU A 101 -2.50 -2.06 -12.77
N GLY A 102 -1.82 -2.13 -11.63
CA GLY A 102 -2.37 -2.59 -10.38
C GLY A 102 -3.61 -1.80 -9.93
N VAL A 103 -3.51 -0.47 -9.86
CA VAL A 103 -4.61 0.41 -9.45
C VAL A 103 -5.79 0.31 -10.41
N ILE A 104 -5.55 0.31 -11.72
CA ILE A 104 -6.63 0.20 -12.73
C ILE A 104 -7.39 -1.11 -12.57
N VAL A 105 -6.68 -2.24 -12.49
CA VAL A 105 -7.33 -3.54 -12.33
C VAL A 105 -8.02 -3.66 -10.97
N PHE A 106 -7.44 -3.09 -9.91
CA PHE A 106 -8.05 -3.08 -8.58
C PHE A 106 -9.38 -2.32 -8.57
N LEU A 107 -9.41 -1.11 -9.11
CA LEU A 107 -10.63 -0.30 -9.20
C LEU A 107 -11.68 -0.94 -10.12
N GLY A 108 -11.25 -1.48 -11.27
CA GLY A 108 -12.11 -2.22 -12.19
C GLY A 108 -12.73 -3.47 -11.53
N GLY A 109 -11.93 -4.22 -10.77
CA GLY A 109 -12.40 -5.35 -9.99
C GLY A 109 -13.45 -4.96 -8.94
N ILE A 110 -13.24 -3.88 -8.20
CA ILE A 110 -14.25 -3.36 -7.26
C ILE A 110 -15.55 -3.00 -7.99
N ALA A 111 -15.46 -2.30 -9.13
CA ALA A 111 -16.64 -1.92 -9.91
C ALA A 111 -17.42 -3.16 -10.39
N ILE A 112 -16.74 -4.20 -10.86
CA ILE A 112 -17.38 -5.47 -11.28
C ILE A 112 -18.03 -6.16 -10.08
N ASN A 113 -17.36 -6.20 -8.93
CA ASN A 113 -17.90 -6.83 -7.71
C ASN A 113 -19.16 -6.12 -7.19
N LEU A 114 -19.29 -4.81 -7.42
CA LEU A 114 -20.49 -4.04 -7.06
C LEU A 114 -21.63 -4.22 -8.06
N SER A 115 -21.32 -4.47 -9.33
CA SER A 115 -22.31 -4.56 -10.41
C SER A 115 -22.84 -5.98 -10.65
N VAL A 116 -22.09 -7.03 -10.29
CA VAL A 116 -22.45 -8.42 -10.61
C VAL A 116 -22.57 -9.24 -9.32
N GLU A 117 -23.81 -9.55 -8.92
CA GLU A 117 -24.09 -10.50 -7.85
C GLU A 117 -23.51 -11.88 -8.20
N GLY A 118 -22.65 -12.43 -7.33
CA GLY A 118 -22.04 -13.76 -7.52
C GLY A 118 -20.63 -13.77 -8.14
N ALA A 119 -20.11 -12.64 -8.63
CA ALA A 119 -18.72 -12.55 -9.14
C ALA A 119 -17.64 -12.56 -8.02
N THR A 120 -18.05 -12.67 -6.76
CA THR A 120 -17.24 -12.41 -5.57
C THR A 120 -15.99 -13.27 -5.45
N TYR A 121 -16.01 -14.54 -5.87
CA TYR A 121 -14.84 -15.42 -5.70
C TYR A 121 -13.71 -15.09 -6.69
N VAL A 122 -14.03 -15.02 -7.98
CA VAL A 122 -13.06 -14.73 -9.05
C VAL A 122 -12.50 -13.32 -8.87
N VAL A 123 -13.36 -12.35 -8.56
CA VAL A 123 -12.92 -10.97 -8.36
C VAL A 123 -12.00 -10.85 -7.13
N ARG A 124 -12.32 -11.51 -6.00
CA ARG A 124 -11.42 -11.52 -4.83
C ARG A 124 -10.06 -12.15 -5.14
N PHE A 125 -10.04 -13.23 -5.93
CA PHE A 125 -8.79 -13.86 -6.34
C PHE A 125 -7.93 -12.91 -7.18
N VAL A 126 -8.52 -12.26 -8.18
CA VAL A 126 -7.84 -11.27 -9.02
C VAL A 126 -7.32 -10.11 -8.18
N LEU A 127 -8.17 -9.51 -7.34
CA LEU A 127 -7.79 -8.37 -6.49
C LEU A 127 -6.57 -8.70 -5.61
N LYS A 128 -6.50 -9.91 -5.02
CA LYS A 128 -5.38 -10.31 -4.17
C LYS A 128 -4.03 -10.32 -4.91
N HIS A 129 -4.00 -10.81 -6.15
CA HIS A 129 -2.77 -10.86 -6.96
C HIS A 129 -2.34 -9.47 -7.42
N PHE A 130 -3.30 -8.62 -7.76
CA PHE A 130 -3.00 -7.24 -8.17
C PHE A 130 -2.56 -6.36 -6.99
N VAL A 131 -3.02 -6.62 -5.75
CA VAL A 131 -2.43 -5.97 -4.56
C VAL A 131 -0.95 -6.32 -4.41
N ALA A 132 -0.56 -7.57 -4.65
CA ALA A 132 0.85 -7.97 -4.62
C ALA A 132 1.67 -7.27 -5.72
N LEU A 133 1.09 -7.10 -6.91
CA LEU A 133 1.70 -6.34 -8.01
C LEU A 133 1.88 -4.85 -7.65
N ILE A 134 0.88 -4.23 -7.02
CA ILE A 134 0.98 -2.85 -6.52
C ILE A 134 2.11 -2.75 -5.48
N MET A 135 2.18 -3.70 -4.53
CA MET A 135 3.27 -3.73 -3.55
C MET A 135 4.64 -3.83 -4.22
N ALA A 136 4.81 -4.75 -5.16
CA ALA A 136 6.06 -4.87 -5.91
C ALA A 136 6.41 -3.57 -6.65
N GLY A 137 5.41 -2.93 -7.28
CA GLY A 137 5.59 -1.65 -7.96
C GLY A 137 6.04 -0.52 -7.02
N VAL A 138 5.39 -0.38 -5.87
CA VAL A 138 5.77 0.61 -4.83
C VAL A 138 7.18 0.35 -4.31
N ILE A 139 7.52 -0.92 -4.04
CA ILE A 139 8.85 -1.31 -3.53
C ILE A 139 9.94 -0.95 -4.55
N ILE A 140 9.78 -1.39 -5.80
CA ILE A 140 10.74 -1.10 -6.88
C ILE A 140 10.90 0.42 -7.06
N PHE A 141 9.79 1.15 -7.03
CA PHE A 141 9.80 2.61 -7.14
C PHE A 141 10.55 3.28 -5.98
N GLU A 142 10.28 2.89 -4.74
CA GLU A 142 10.95 3.44 -3.56
C GLU A 142 12.46 3.14 -3.54
N PHE A 143 12.86 1.91 -3.85
CA PHE A 143 14.27 1.55 -3.96
C PHE A 143 14.98 2.37 -5.04
N SER A 144 14.34 2.59 -6.18
CA SER A 144 14.89 3.46 -7.24
C SER A 144 15.02 4.92 -6.80
N ARG A 145 14.17 5.39 -5.87
CA ARG A 145 14.23 6.75 -5.35
C ARG A 145 15.35 6.91 -4.31
N ILE A 146 15.53 5.93 -3.43
CA ILE A 146 16.61 5.98 -2.43
C ILE A 146 17.97 5.96 -3.11
N LYS A 147 18.17 5.05 -4.08
CA LYS A 147 19.43 4.92 -4.81
C LYS A 147 19.81 6.17 -5.63
N SER A 148 18.81 6.86 -6.16
CA SER A 148 18.95 8.16 -6.82
C SER A 148 19.53 9.23 -5.91
N GLN A 149 19.01 9.32 -4.68
CA GLN A 149 19.46 10.31 -3.69
C GLN A 149 20.89 10.05 -3.22
N GLU A 150 21.33 8.79 -3.17
CA GLU A 150 22.72 8.44 -2.86
C GLU A 150 23.71 8.90 -3.95
N ILE A 151 23.30 8.83 -5.23
CA ILE A 151 24.14 9.27 -6.36
C ILE A 151 24.29 10.79 -6.36
N ASP A 152 23.23 11.53 -6.04
CA ASP A 152 23.27 13.01 -5.99
C ASP A 152 24.13 13.56 -4.82
N LEU A 153 24.51 12.72 -3.85
CA LEU A 153 25.34 13.07 -2.69
C LEU A 153 26.84 12.76 -2.88
N LEU A 154 27.22 12.10 -3.98
CA LEU A 154 28.59 11.72 -4.34
C LEU A 154 29.15 12.62 -5.45
#